data_AF-A0A2M8Q159-F1
#
_entry.id   AF-A0A2M8Q159-F1
#
_cell.length_a   1.000
_cell.length_b   1.000
_cell.length_c   1.000
_cell.angle_alpha   90.00
_cell.angle_beta   90.00
_cell.angle_gamma   90.00
#
_symmetry.space_group_name_H-M   'P 1'
#
loop_
_entity.id
_entity.type
_entity.pdbx_description
1 polymer ?
#
loop_
_entity_poly.entity_id
_entity_poly.type
_entity_poly.pdbx_seq_one_letter_code
_entity_poly.pdbx_strand_id
1 'polypeptide(L)'
;MASDFNRQQLEQAYDLIQEDRHDDAIRFIRRVLENEETNSAQDNANAWWLMANAVEDPSEARRALINVLKYDPQNTMARQTLDELNDQFPPSDEELTMLLELERTSDFDIADLSAPLSDEELAELFAEDADIDLSAFESEEEEEEYDPFAELLESSPSETEAKTKKESRPEKKRRGMLGPVAVILSAVVIATLLFFIASNNANNTTESSGNPDLTQLVAQSIDNNGEMTQLVSDIQADAQQTVGDAAVFIAEQQGNQALFIQTCICVRRDCQGKSSRELFDVVTESFLTIAERVESYPSNLITTAGVDVTICQTSDHVYRATTSVENIIAYLNTNDLEAFRATWTVVEG
;
A
#
# COMPACT_ATOMS: atom_id res chain seq x y z
N MET A 1 -30.28 7.86 11.36
CA MET A 1 -30.83 7.85 9.98
C MET A 1 -29.91 7.16 8.99
N ALA A 2 -28.60 7.47 8.91
CA ALA A 2 -27.69 6.74 7.99
C ALA A 2 -27.59 5.23 8.30
N SER A 3 -27.42 4.86 9.59
CA SER A 3 -27.34 3.46 10.01
C SER A 3 -28.59 2.63 9.64
N ASP A 4 -29.80 3.17 9.80
CA ASP A 4 -31.04 2.42 9.48
C ASP A 4 -31.17 2.13 7.98
N PHE A 5 -30.72 3.06 7.13
CA PHE A 5 -30.69 2.87 5.69
C PHE A 5 -29.67 1.81 5.27
N ASN A 6 -28.48 1.80 5.89
CA ASN A 6 -27.47 0.78 5.63
C ASN A 6 -27.94 -0.60 6.06
N ARG A 7 -28.56 -0.71 7.24
CA ARG A 7 -29.13 -1.96 7.74
C ARG A 7 -30.15 -2.55 6.76
N GLN A 8 -31.03 -1.71 6.22
CA GLN A 8 -32.00 -2.13 5.20
C GLN A 8 -31.32 -2.60 3.90
N GLN A 9 -30.22 -1.97 3.47
CA GLN A 9 -29.47 -2.45 2.30
C GLN A 9 -28.76 -3.78 2.55
N LEU A 10 -28.21 -3.99 3.74
CA LEU A 10 -27.56 -5.25 4.11
C LEU A 10 -28.57 -6.39 4.23
N GLU A 11 -29.76 -6.13 4.77
CA GLU A 11 -30.88 -7.08 4.80
C GLU A 11 -31.30 -7.47 3.37
N GLN A 12 -31.44 -6.50 2.47
CA GLN A 12 -31.74 -6.77 1.06
C GLN A 12 -30.61 -7.56 0.37
N ALA A 13 -29.35 -7.27 0.68
CA ALA A 13 -28.22 -8.01 0.13
C ALA A 13 -28.21 -9.47 0.62
N TYR A 14 -28.54 -9.70 1.89
CA TYR A 14 -28.67 -11.04 2.46
C TYR A 14 -29.75 -11.86 1.74
N ASP A 15 -30.95 -11.29 1.54
CA ASP A 15 -32.03 -11.95 0.79
C ASP A 15 -31.57 -12.35 -0.62
N LEU A 16 -30.81 -11.47 -1.29
CA LEU A 16 -30.26 -11.75 -2.62
C LEU A 16 -29.24 -12.90 -2.61
N ILE A 17 -28.42 -13.02 -1.57
CA ILE A 17 -27.49 -14.15 -1.41
C ILE A 17 -28.28 -15.45 -1.24
N GLN A 18 -29.34 -15.45 -0.43
CA GLN A 18 -30.22 -16.61 -0.24
C GLN A 18 -30.96 -17.02 -1.53
N GLU A 19 -31.17 -16.09 -2.46
CA GLU A 19 -31.75 -16.33 -3.80
C GLU A 19 -30.71 -16.75 -4.87
N ASP A 20 -29.45 -17.03 -4.49
CA ASP A 20 -28.31 -17.28 -5.41
C ASP A 20 -28.05 -16.11 -6.40
N ARG A 21 -28.41 -14.87 -6.01
CA ARG A 21 -28.24 -13.65 -6.83
C ARG A 21 -27.04 -12.84 -6.36
N HIS A 22 -25.87 -13.48 -6.34
CA HIS A 22 -24.61 -12.93 -5.84
C HIS A 22 -24.22 -11.57 -6.46
N ASP A 23 -24.28 -11.44 -7.80
CA ASP A 23 -23.93 -10.19 -8.48
C ASP A 23 -24.80 -9.00 -8.03
N ASP A 24 -26.08 -9.25 -7.76
CA ASP A 24 -27.00 -8.22 -7.30
C ASP A 24 -26.69 -7.83 -5.86
N ALA A 25 -26.44 -8.80 -4.98
CA ALA A 25 -26.06 -8.58 -3.58
C ALA A 25 -24.77 -7.75 -3.47
N ILE A 26 -23.73 -8.09 -4.23
CA ILE A 26 -22.43 -7.40 -4.23
C ILE A 26 -22.60 -5.91 -4.52
N ARG A 27 -23.54 -5.51 -5.40
CA ARG A 27 -23.78 -4.09 -5.69
C ARG A 27 -24.35 -3.32 -4.51
N PHE A 28 -25.20 -3.94 -3.70
CA PHE A 28 -25.71 -3.32 -2.47
C PHE A 28 -24.61 -3.23 -1.41
N ILE A 29 -23.86 -4.32 -1.22
CA ILE A 29 -22.76 -4.38 -0.24
C ILE A 29 -21.69 -3.33 -0.54
N ARG A 30 -21.24 -3.21 -1.80
CA ARG A 30 -20.25 -2.19 -2.21
C ARG A 30 -20.70 -0.77 -1.91
N ARG A 31 -21.98 -0.44 -2.14
CA ARG A 31 -22.51 0.88 -1.83
C ARG A 31 -22.47 1.18 -0.33
N VAL A 32 -22.72 0.19 0.52
CA VAL A 32 -22.58 0.36 1.97
C VAL A 32 -21.11 0.64 2.31
N LEU A 33 -20.19 -0.16 1.78
CA LEU A 33 -18.74 -0.01 2.01
C LEU A 33 -18.16 1.31 1.46
N GLU A 34 -18.67 1.85 0.36
CA GLU A 34 -18.25 3.16 -0.18
C GLU A 34 -18.54 4.32 0.78
N ASN A 35 -19.45 4.15 1.75
CA ASN A 35 -19.81 5.16 2.75
C ASN A 35 -19.13 4.90 4.10
N GLU A 36 -17.94 4.28 4.08
CA GLU A 36 -17.16 3.83 5.25
C GLU A 36 -17.08 4.85 6.40
N GLU A 37 -16.90 6.14 6.10
CA GLU A 37 -16.79 7.22 7.11
C GLU A 37 -18.06 7.45 7.93
N THR A 38 -19.22 7.10 7.37
CA THR A 38 -20.52 7.34 8.01
C THR A 38 -21.09 6.10 8.69
N ASN A 39 -20.43 4.95 8.53
CA ASN A 39 -20.91 3.66 9.00
C ASN A 39 -20.34 3.34 10.39
N SER A 40 -21.14 2.66 11.21
CA SER A 40 -20.61 2.04 12.42
C SER A 40 -19.59 0.96 12.05
N ALA A 41 -18.59 0.73 12.90
CA ALA A 41 -17.65 -0.38 12.75
C ALA A 41 -18.39 -1.72 12.61
N GLN A 42 -19.51 -1.89 13.33
CA GLN A 42 -20.36 -3.08 13.22
C GLN A 42 -21.02 -3.22 11.85
N ASP A 43 -21.54 -2.12 11.29
CA ASP A 43 -22.17 -2.13 9.97
C ASP A 43 -21.14 -2.50 8.88
N ASN A 44 -19.91 -1.99 9.02
CA ASN A 44 -18.80 -2.35 8.12
C ASN A 44 -18.41 -3.83 8.28
N ALA A 45 -18.31 -4.35 9.50
CA ALA A 45 -18.03 -5.77 9.75
C ALA A 45 -19.09 -6.67 9.10
N ASN A 46 -20.39 -6.35 9.29
CA ASN A 46 -21.50 -7.09 8.70
C ASN A 46 -21.48 -7.04 7.16
N ALA A 47 -21.18 -5.88 6.57
CA ALA A 47 -21.07 -5.73 5.12
C ALA A 47 -19.95 -6.59 4.53
N TRP A 48 -18.77 -6.60 5.15
CA TRP A 48 -17.66 -7.46 4.74
C TRP A 48 -17.97 -8.95 4.92
N TRP A 49 -18.74 -9.32 5.95
CA TRP A 49 -19.18 -10.70 6.15
C TRP A 49 -20.11 -11.17 5.04
N LEU A 50 -21.08 -10.34 4.65
CA LEU A 50 -21.95 -10.63 3.50
C LEU A 50 -21.17 -10.69 2.19
N MET A 51 -20.16 -9.82 2.02
CA MET A 51 -19.28 -9.86 0.85
C MET A 51 -18.56 -11.21 0.74
N ALA A 52 -18.01 -11.73 1.84
CA ALA A 52 -17.30 -13.01 1.87
C ALA A 52 -18.19 -14.19 1.43
N ASN A 53 -19.49 -14.12 1.72
CA ASN A 53 -20.46 -15.15 1.36
C ASN A 53 -21.06 -14.95 -0.05
N ALA A 54 -20.97 -13.76 -0.62
CA ALA A 54 -21.49 -13.46 -1.95
C ALA A 54 -20.47 -13.72 -3.07
N VAL A 55 -19.17 -13.60 -2.80
CA VAL A 55 -18.12 -13.76 -3.81
C VAL A 55 -17.79 -15.23 -4.05
N GLU A 56 -17.62 -15.61 -5.32
CA GLU A 56 -17.29 -16.99 -5.70
C GLU A 56 -15.78 -17.29 -5.66
N ASP A 57 -14.95 -16.25 -5.76
CA ASP A 57 -13.49 -16.38 -5.77
C ASP A 57 -12.94 -16.54 -4.34
N PRO A 58 -12.20 -17.64 -4.03
CA PRO A 58 -11.64 -17.86 -2.70
C PRO A 58 -10.72 -16.74 -2.21
N SER A 59 -10.01 -16.07 -3.13
CA SER A 59 -9.11 -14.96 -2.80
C SER A 59 -9.89 -13.69 -2.43
N GLU A 60 -11.02 -13.41 -3.09
CA GLU A 60 -11.93 -12.34 -2.69
C GLU A 60 -12.62 -12.63 -1.35
N ALA A 61 -13.11 -13.85 -1.14
CA ALA A 61 -13.75 -14.27 0.11
C ALA A 61 -12.80 -14.10 1.30
N ARG A 62 -11.52 -14.46 1.11
CA ARG A 62 -10.46 -14.28 2.10
C ARG A 62 -10.26 -12.83 2.50
N ARG A 63 -10.09 -11.95 1.51
CA ARG A 63 -9.91 -10.52 1.74
C ARG A 63 -11.09 -9.93 2.51
N ALA A 64 -12.30 -10.32 2.13
CA ALA A 64 -13.50 -9.91 2.85
C ALA A 64 -13.51 -10.39 4.31
N LEU A 65 -13.20 -11.66 4.59
CA LEU A 65 -13.11 -12.20 5.96
C LEU A 65 -12.04 -11.51 6.80
N ILE A 66 -10.88 -11.19 6.22
CA ILE A 66 -9.83 -10.45 6.92
C ILE A 66 -10.32 -9.04 7.27
N ASN A 67 -11.07 -8.38 6.38
CA ASN A 67 -11.68 -7.10 6.69
C ASN A 67 -12.74 -7.22 7.80
N VAL A 68 -13.53 -8.30 7.87
CA VAL A 68 -14.42 -8.53 9.02
C VAL A 68 -13.62 -8.51 10.32
N LEU A 69 -12.52 -9.26 10.38
CA LEU A 69 -11.66 -9.35 11.57
C LEU A 69 -10.93 -8.04 11.91
N LYS A 70 -10.78 -7.15 10.92
CA LYS A 70 -10.26 -5.79 11.15
C LYS A 70 -11.24 -4.93 11.93
N TYR A 71 -12.54 -5.01 11.61
CA TYR A 71 -13.59 -4.21 12.30
C TYR A 71 -14.11 -4.89 13.56
N ASP A 72 -14.19 -6.23 13.57
CA ASP A 72 -14.59 -7.06 14.71
C ASP A 72 -13.56 -8.18 14.94
N PRO A 73 -12.49 -7.90 15.71
CA PRO A 73 -11.47 -8.89 16.00
C PRO A 73 -11.97 -10.10 16.79
N GLN A 74 -13.11 -9.99 17.49
CA GLN A 74 -13.65 -11.06 18.32
C GLN A 74 -14.62 -11.97 17.56
N ASN A 75 -14.86 -11.70 16.28
CA ASN A 75 -15.75 -12.51 15.44
C ASN A 75 -15.25 -13.95 15.26
N THR A 76 -15.80 -14.88 16.04
CA THR A 76 -15.39 -16.29 16.02
C THR A 76 -15.79 -16.99 14.73
N MET A 77 -16.95 -16.63 14.15
CA MET A 77 -17.45 -17.20 12.90
C MET A 77 -16.57 -16.82 11.70
N ALA A 78 -16.13 -15.56 11.62
CA ALA A 78 -15.21 -15.12 10.58
C ALA A 78 -13.85 -15.81 10.67
N ARG A 79 -13.31 -16.00 11.89
CA ARG A 79 -12.07 -16.76 12.10
C ARG A 79 -12.22 -18.21 11.62
N GLN A 80 -13.28 -18.88 12.05
CA GLN A 80 -13.53 -20.26 11.68
C GLN A 80 -13.70 -20.41 10.15
N THR A 81 -14.49 -19.55 9.53
CA THR A 81 -14.73 -19.59 8.08
C THR A 81 -13.45 -19.32 7.31
N LEU A 82 -12.60 -18.41 7.80
CA LEU A 82 -11.29 -18.14 7.22
C LEU A 82 -10.36 -19.35 7.33
N ASP A 83 -10.32 -20.02 8.48
CA ASP A 83 -9.54 -21.25 8.68
C ASP A 83 -10.02 -22.37 7.73
N GLU A 84 -11.32 -22.59 7.62
CA GLU A 84 -11.91 -23.57 6.70
C GLU A 84 -11.63 -23.25 5.23
N LEU A 85 -11.64 -21.98 4.86
CA LEU A 85 -11.29 -21.50 3.51
C LEU A 85 -9.80 -21.70 3.23
N ASN A 86 -8.94 -21.43 4.20
CA ASN A 86 -7.49 -21.63 4.11
C ASN A 86 -7.13 -23.12 3.95
N ASP A 87 -7.83 -24.01 4.66
CA ASP A 87 -7.63 -25.45 4.58
C ASP A 87 -8.02 -26.02 3.20
N GLN A 88 -9.11 -25.51 2.62
CA GLN A 88 -9.59 -25.93 1.30
C GLN A 88 -8.79 -25.31 0.15
N PHE A 89 -8.43 -24.03 0.29
CA PHE A 89 -7.72 -23.23 -0.69
C PHE A 89 -6.53 -22.56 0.01
N PRO A 90 -5.36 -23.21 0.09
CA PRO A 90 -4.20 -22.60 0.71
C PRO A 90 -3.87 -21.24 0.08
N PRO A 91 -3.55 -20.20 0.88
CA PRO A 91 -3.24 -18.89 0.34
C PRO A 91 -2.00 -18.96 -0.55
N SER A 92 -2.00 -18.20 -1.64
CA SER A 92 -0.82 -18.00 -2.47
C SER A 92 0.27 -17.21 -1.73
N ASP A 93 1.50 -17.29 -2.22
CA ASP A 93 2.63 -16.53 -1.65
C ASP A 93 2.39 -15.00 -1.67
N GLU A 94 1.66 -14.52 -2.68
CA GLU A 94 1.26 -13.11 -2.80
C GLU A 94 0.24 -12.73 -1.73
N GLU A 95 -0.77 -13.56 -1.49
CA GLU A 95 -1.75 -13.36 -0.42
C GLU A 95 -1.14 -13.46 0.98
N LEU A 96 -0.19 -14.38 1.18
CA LEU A 96 0.58 -14.46 2.43
C LEU A 96 1.37 -13.18 2.69
N THR A 97 1.89 -12.55 1.64
CA THR A 97 2.59 -11.26 1.77
C THR A 97 1.62 -10.16 2.21
N MET A 98 0.43 -10.10 1.61
CA MET A 98 -0.61 -9.15 2.03
C MET A 98 -1.10 -9.40 3.47
N LEU A 99 -1.26 -10.66 3.87
CA LEU A 99 -1.64 -11.05 5.23
C LEU A 99 -0.60 -10.62 6.27
N LEU A 100 0.69 -10.83 5.97
CA LEU A 100 1.80 -10.40 6.83
C LEU A 100 1.87 -8.87 6.97
N GLU A 101 1.49 -8.14 5.92
CA GLU A 101 1.44 -6.68 5.96
C GLU A 101 0.29 -6.19 6.85
N LEU A 102 -0.86 -6.85 6.82
CA LEU A 102 -1.98 -6.55 7.71
C LEU A 102 -1.63 -6.76 9.19
N GLU A 103 -0.99 -7.89 9.54
CA GLU A 103 -0.49 -8.11 10.90
C GLU A 103 0.49 -7.00 11.31
N ARG A 104 1.38 -6.61 10.40
CA ARG A 104 2.35 -5.55 10.65
C ARG A 104 1.70 -4.17 10.87
N THR A 105 0.56 -3.88 10.23
CA THR A 105 -0.19 -2.63 10.50
C THR A 105 -0.98 -2.68 11.79
N SER A 106 -1.33 -3.87 12.29
CA SER A 106 -2.00 -4.04 13.58
C SER A 106 -1.05 -3.98 14.78
N ASP A 107 0.24 -4.18 14.56
CA ASP A 107 1.33 -4.01 15.54
C ASP A 107 1.70 -2.52 15.74
N PHE A 108 0.73 -1.61 15.72
CA PHE A 108 0.94 -0.30 16.35
C PHE A 108 1.26 -0.58 17.82
N ASP A 109 2.54 -0.46 18.17
CA ASP A 109 3.14 -0.93 19.42
C ASP A 109 2.35 -0.43 20.63
N ILE A 110 1.43 -1.26 21.15
CA ILE A 110 0.86 -1.08 22.49
C ILE A 110 1.98 -1.08 23.55
N ALA A 111 3.14 -1.64 23.20
CA ALA A 111 4.37 -1.53 24.00
C ALA A 111 4.86 -0.08 24.17
N ASP A 112 4.64 0.82 23.20
CA ASP A 112 5.01 2.24 23.33
C ASP A 112 3.99 3.02 24.18
N LEU A 113 2.73 2.55 24.23
CA LEU A 113 1.70 3.03 25.17
C LEU A 113 1.83 2.45 26.59
N SER A 114 2.77 1.53 26.82
CA SER A 114 3.04 0.96 28.15
C SER A 114 4.09 1.73 28.94
N ALA A 115 4.67 2.79 28.36
CA ALA A 115 5.42 3.75 29.15
C ALA A 115 4.45 4.34 30.20
N PRO A 116 4.74 4.21 31.51
CA PRO A 116 3.92 4.85 32.52
C PRO A 116 3.96 6.35 32.24
N LEU A 117 2.81 6.92 31.87
CA LEU A 117 2.62 8.37 31.83
C LEU A 117 3.20 8.94 33.13
N SER A 118 4.06 9.93 33.00
CA SER A 118 4.66 10.54 34.17
C SER A 118 3.56 11.14 35.06
N ASP A 119 3.74 11.09 36.37
CA ASP A 119 2.76 11.66 37.32
C ASP A 119 2.49 13.16 37.02
N GLU A 120 3.46 13.87 36.40
CA GLU A 120 3.29 15.24 35.91
C GLU A 120 2.32 15.36 34.72
N GLU A 121 2.43 14.51 33.69
CA GLU A 121 1.52 14.55 32.53
C GLU A 121 0.10 14.11 32.91
N LEU A 122 0.00 13.14 33.84
CA LEU A 122 -1.27 12.72 34.40
C LEU A 122 -1.91 13.86 35.20
N ALA A 123 -1.13 14.60 36.00
CA ALA A 123 -1.62 15.76 36.74
C ALA A 123 -2.09 16.91 35.83
N GLU A 124 -1.45 17.13 34.69
CA GLU A 124 -1.87 18.17 33.73
C GLU A 124 -3.20 17.83 33.05
N LEU A 125 -3.42 16.54 32.72
CA LEU A 125 -4.67 16.04 32.12
C LEU A 125 -5.88 16.13 33.07
N PHE A 126 -5.66 16.03 34.38
CA PHE A 126 -6.73 16.11 35.40
C PHE A 126 -6.84 17.50 36.05
N ALA A 127 -5.96 18.45 35.74
CA ALA A 127 -5.97 19.78 36.36
C ALA A 127 -6.99 20.74 35.73
N GLU A 128 -7.54 20.47 34.54
CA GLU A 128 -8.33 21.47 33.80
C GLU A 128 -9.86 21.29 33.87
N ASP A 129 -10.41 20.13 34.26
CA ASP A 129 -11.87 19.87 34.21
C ASP A 129 -12.48 19.25 35.50
N ALA A 130 -12.23 19.84 36.67
CA ALA A 130 -12.69 19.30 37.96
C ALA A 130 -14.15 19.60 38.36
N ASP A 131 -15.02 20.03 37.44
CA ASP A 131 -16.45 20.34 37.71
C ASP A 131 -17.43 19.35 37.02
N ILE A 132 -17.04 18.08 36.85
CA ILE A 132 -17.96 17.04 36.36
C ILE A 132 -18.74 16.45 37.55
N ASP A 133 -20.02 16.83 37.65
CA ASP A 133 -20.97 16.31 38.64
C ASP A 133 -21.35 14.85 38.32
N LEU A 134 -20.59 13.92 38.88
CA LEU A 134 -20.76 12.47 38.73
C LEU A 134 -21.98 11.90 39.50
N SER A 135 -22.80 12.74 40.15
CA SER A 135 -23.97 12.27 40.90
C SER A 135 -25.19 11.94 40.03
N ALA A 136 -25.13 12.21 38.72
CA ALA A 136 -26.24 12.00 37.79
C ALA A 136 -26.16 10.68 36.98
N PHE A 137 -25.11 9.87 37.16
CA PHE A 137 -24.89 8.63 36.40
C PHE A 137 -25.16 7.37 37.24
N GLU A 138 -26.30 7.34 37.93
CA GLU A 138 -26.80 6.14 38.57
C GLU A 138 -28.22 5.85 38.07
N SER A 139 -28.41 4.63 37.57
CA SER A 139 -29.63 4.03 37.00
C SER A 139 -29.94 4.32 35.52
N GLU A 140 -29.19 3.67 34.63
CA GLU A 140 -29.81 3.14 33.41
C GLU A 140 -29.72 1.61 33.45
N GLU A 141 -30.89 1.01 33.34
CA GLU A 141 -31.15 -0.42 33.41
C GLU A 141 -30.45 -1.13 32.24
N GLU A 142 -29.92 -2.31 32.56
CA GLU A 142 -29.39 -3.29 31.62
C GLU A 142 -30.52 -3.73 30.66
N GLU A 143 -30.77 -2.97 29.60
CA GLU A 143 -31.57 -3.46 28.47
C GLU A 143 -30.69 -4.45 27.70
N GLU A 144 -31.03 -5.74 27.81
CA GLU A 144 -30.48 -6.80 26.95
C GLU A 144 -30.71 -6.40 25.48
N GLU A 145 -29.67 -5.90 24.83
CA GLU A 145 -29.66 -5.55 23.42
C GLU A 145 -29.92 -6.83 22.60
N TYR A 146 -31.17 -7.01 22.20
CA TYR A 146 -31.60 -8.08 21.31
C TYR A 146 -30.94 -7.87 19.95
N ASP A 147 -29.90 -8.66 19.65
CA ASP A 147 -29.25 -8.73 18.33
C ASP A 147 -30.11 -9.61 17.40
N PRO A 148 -30.89 -9.02 16.46
CA PRO A 148 -31.74 -9.77 15.57
C PRO A 148 -30.96 -10.66 14.57
N PHE A 149 -29.64 -10.48 14.43
CA PHE A 149 -28.80 -11.33 13.58
C PHE A 149 -28.31 -12.61 14.27
N ALA A 150 -28.22 -12.64 15.59
CA ALA A 150 -27.74 -13.79 16.35
C ALA A 150 -28.65 -15.03 16.18
N GLU A 151 -29.98 -14.84 16.12
CA GLU A 151 -30.95 -15.93 15.89
C GLU A 151 -30.95 -16.48 14.45
N LEU A 152 -30.47 -15.70 13.46
CA LEU A 152 -30.48 -16.10 12.05
C LEU A 152 -29.31 -17.01 11.68
N LEU A 153 -28.18 -16.90 12.37
CA LEU A 153 -26.94 -17.63 12.06
C LEU A 153 -26.89 -19.06 12.65
N GLU A 154 -27.72 -19.40 13.64
CA GLU A 154 -27.77 -20.75 14.23
C GLU A 154 -28.53 -21.80 13.39
N SER A 155 -29.15 -21.40 12.26
CA SER A 155 -30.02 -22.27 11.47
C SER A 155 -29.41 -22.80 10.17
N SER A 156 -28.14 -23.20 10.17
CA SER A 156 -27.54 -23.88 9.00
C SER A 156 -27.74 -25.40 9.07
N PRO A 157 -28.49 -26.03 8.13
CA PRO A 157 -28.72 -27.47 8.14
C PRO A 157 -27.47 -28.23 7.68
N SER A 158 -26.92 -29.07 8.55
CA SER A 158 -25.81 -29.98 8.18
C SER A 158 -26.31 -31.01 7.16
N GLU A 159 -25.93 -30.86 5.89
CA GLU A 159 -26.26 -31.82 4.85
C GLU A 159 -25.12 -32.80 4.57
N THR A 160 -25.51 -34.06 4.73
CA THR A 160 -24.85 -35.36 4.61
C THR A 160 -24.09 -35.65 3.30
N GLU A 161 -22.94 -36.30 3.48
CA GLU A 161 -22.34 -37.42 2.70
C GLU A 161 -22.55 -37.47 1.17
N ALA A 162 -21.50 -37.15 0.40
CA ALA A 162 -21.33 -37.61 -0.98
C ALA A 162 -20.04 -38.44 -1.15
N LYS A 163 -20.19 -39.78 -1.02
CA LYS A 163 -19.15 -40.77 -1.37
C LYS A 163 -18.95 -40.82 -2.90
N THR A 164 -17.79 -40.37 -3.38
CA THR A 164 -17.33 -40.66 -4.76
C THR A 164 -16.25 -41.74 -4.77
N LYS A 165 -16.62 -42.87 -5.37
CA LYS A 165 -15.83 -44.09 -5.57
C LYS A 165 -14.84 -43.89 -6.72
N LYS A 166 -13.54 -43.77 -6.43
CA LYS A 166 -12.47 -43.69 -7.44
C LYS A 166 -12.10 -45.10 -7.95
N GLU A 167 -12.35 -45.31 -9.24
CA GLU A 167 -12.00 -46.51 -10.00
C GLU A 167 -10.55 -46.39 -10.50
N SER A 168 -9.69 -47.30 -10.05
CA SER A 168 -8.27 -47.33 -10.43
C SER A 168 -8.05 -48.13 -11.71
N ARG A 169 -7.47 -47.49 -12.73
CA ARG A 169 -7.09 -48.11 -14.00
C ARG A 169 -5.58 -48.37 -14.02
N PRO A 170 -5.09 -49.55 -14.45
CA PRO A 170 -3.67 -49.88 -14.37
C PRO A 170 -2.88 -49.28 -15.54
N GLU A 171 -1.82 -48.55 -15.21
CA GLU A 171 -0.88 -47.95 -16.15
C GLU A 171 0.07 -49.01 -16.75
N LYS A 172 0.20 -48.98 -18.08
CA LYS A 172 0.96 -49.96 -18.87
C LYS A 172 2.36 -49.42 -19.18
N LYS A 173 3.34 -49.92 -18.44
CA LYS A 173 4.78 -49.60 -18.54
C LYS A 173 5.34 -50.01 -19.92
N ARG A 174 5.63 -49.04 -20.80
CA ARG A 174 6.39 -49.26 -22.05
C ARG A 174 7.85 -48.82 -21.87
N ARG A 175 8.74 -49.82 -21.82
CA ARG A 175 10.19 -49.68 -21.97
C ARG A 175 10.54 -49.44 -23.45
N GLY A 176 11.30 -48.39 -23.74
CA GLY A 176 12.11 -48.21 -24.96
C GLY A 176 13.19 -47.17 -24.63
N MET A 177 14.42 -47.56 -24.34
CA MET A 177 15.51 -47.84 -25.29
C MET A 177 15.76 -46.66 -26.25
N LEU A 178 16.34 -45.58 -25.72
CA LEU A 178 16.91 -44.46 -26.48
C LEU A 178 18.05 -43.80 -25.67
N GLY A 179 19.04 -44.60 -25.27
CA GLY A 179 20.41 -44.09 -25.01
C GLY A 179 21.17 -44.14 -26.33
N PRO A 180 22.01 -43.15 -26.73
CA PRO A 180 22.76 -42.17 -25.93
C PRO A 180 22.69 -40.71 -26.44
N VAL A 181 21.72 -40.35 -27.30
CA VAL A 181 21.69 -39.02 -27.95
C VAL A 181 21.31 -37.88 -26.98
N ALA A 182 20.53 -38.17 -25.94
CA ALA A 182 20.10 -37.17 -24.95
C ALA A 182 21.25 -36.63 -24.08
N VAL A 183 22.30 -37.43 -23.84
CA VAL A 183 23.43 -37.04 -22.97
C VAL A 183 24.35 -36.01 -23.65
N ILE A 184 24.45 -36.07 -24.98
CA ILE A 184 25.28 -35.12 -25.74
C ILE A 184 24.59 -33.75 -25.82
N LEU A 185 23.26 -33.73 -26.00
CA LEU A 185 22.50 -32.47 -25.99
C LEU A 185 22.50 -31.79 -24.61
N SER A 186 22.41 -32.55 -23.51
CA SER A 186 22.50 -31.95 -22.17
C SER A 186 23.87 -31.35 -21.88
N ALA A 187 24.96 -31.99 -22.34
CA ALA A 187 26.31 -31.47 -22.14
C ALA A 187 26.57 -30.15 -22.88
N VAL A 188 26.02 -29.99 -24.10
CA VAL A 188 26.13 -28.74 -24.86
C VAL A 188 25.36 -27.61 -24.19
N VAL A 189 24.14 -27.87 -23.71
CA VAL A 189 23.32 -26.86 -23.00
C VAL A 189 24.00 -26.41 -21.70
N ILE A 190 24.56 -27.33 -20.93
CA ILE A 190 25.29 -27.01 -19.69
C ILE A 190 26.55 -26.20 -19.99
N ALA A 191 27.31 -26.54 -21.05
CA ALA A 191 28.49 -25.78 -21.44
C ALA A 191 28.15 -24.35 -21.91
N THR A 192 27.05 -24.16 -22.64
CA THR A 192 26.58 -22.82 -23.03
C THR A 192 26.11 -22.01 -21.82
N LEU A 193 25.47 -22.64 -20.84
CA LEU A 193 25.00 -21.96 -19.63
C LEU A 193 26.18 -21.51 -18.76
N LEU A 194 27.20 -22.36 -18.59
CA LEU A 194 28.41 -22.04 -17.83
C LEU A 194 29.25 -20.95 -18.51
N PHE A 195 29.30 -20.94 -19.85
CA PHE A 195 29.96 -19.86 -20.60
C PHE A 195 29.25 -18.52 -20.37
N PHE A 196 27.90 -18.49 -20.40
CA PHE A 196 27.12 -17.29 -20.16
C PHE A 196 27.31 -16.71 -18.75
N ILE A 197 27.35 -17.58 -17.73
CA ILE A 197 27.62 -17.19 -16.34
C ILE A 197 29.05 -16.64 -16.20
N ALA A 198 30.03 -17.27 -16.85
CA ALA A 198 31.42 -16.80 -16.79
C ALA A 198 31.62 -15.44 -17.52
N SER A 199 30.93 -15.21 -18.65
CA SER A 199 31.00 -13.93 -19.36
C SER A 199 30.29 -12.79 -18.64
N ASN A 200 29.23 -13.05 -17.87
CA ASN A 200 28.57 -12.02 -17.08
C ASN A 200 29.36 -11.61 -15.83
N ASN A 201 30.23 -12.48 -15.30
CA ASN A 201 30.99 -12.20 -14.08
C ASN A 201 32.30 -11.43 -14.33
N ALA A 202 32.72 -11.24 -15.59
CA ALA A 202 33.98 -10.57 -15.93
C ALA A 202 33.91 -9.03 -15.91
N ASN A 203 32.73 -8.44 -15.70
CA ASN A 203 32.55 -6.97 -15.68
C ASN A 203 32.43 -6.36 -14.28
N ASN A 204 32.46 -7.18 -13.21
CA ASN A 204 32.39 -6.67 -11.84
C ASN A 204 33.79 -6.31 -11.34
N THR A 205 34.33 -5.23 -11.90
CA THR A 205 35.48 -4.54 -11.34
C THR A 205 35.04 -3.96 -10.00
N THR A 206 35.74 -4.35 -8.94
CA THR A 206 35.52 -3.89 -7.57
C THR A 206 35.78 -2.40 -7.47
N GLU A 207 34.76 -1.59 -7.69
CA GLU A 207 34.75 -0.19 -7.26
C GLU A 207 34.32 -0.10 -5.81
N SER A 208 35.14 0.63 -5.07
CA SER A 208 34.99 0.95 -3.67
C SER A 208 33.62 1.54 -3.40
N SER A 209 32.90 0.96 -2.42
CA SER A 209 31.68 1.49 -1.80
C SER A 209 31.92 2.87 -1.16
N GLY A 210 32.06 3.89 -1.99
CA GLY A 210 31.79 5.28 -1.66
C GLY A 210 30.46 5.61 -2.31
N ASN A 211 29.47 5.96 -1.49
CA ASN A 211 28.24 6.59 -1.94
C ASN A 211 28.62 7.65 -3.00
N PRO A 212 28.16 7.56 -4.26
CA PRO A 212 28.50 8.58 -5.26
C PRO A 212 28.07 9.91 -4.68
N ASP A 213 29.04 10.79 -4.48
CA ASP A 213 28.85 12.10 -3.89
C ASP A 213 27.87 12.87 -4.79
N LEU A 214 26.58 12.90 -4.42
CA LEU A 214 25.48 13.54 -5.16
C LEU A 214 25.82 14.99 -5.54
N THR A 215 26.71 15.63 -4.76
CA THR A 215 27.30 16.95 -5.01
C THR A 215 28.11 17.05 -6.31
N GLN A 216 28.66 15.96 -6.86
CA GLN A 216 29.42 16.01 -8.12
C GLN A 216 28.53 16.03 -9.38
N LEU A 217 27.31 15.50 -9.33
CA LEU A 217 26.39 15.50 -10.47
C LEU A 217 25.83 16.90 -10.79
N VAL A 218 25.72 17.76 -9.78
CA VAL A 218 25.23 19.14 -9.93
C VAL A 218 26.22 20.02 -10.73
N ALA A 219 27.52 19.68 -10.74
CA ALA A 219 28.56 20.59 -11.22
C ALA A 219 28.82 20.55 -12.74
N GLN A 220 28.27 19.59 -13.50
CA GLN A 220 28.70 19.37 -14.89
C GLN A 220 27.78 19.92 -15.99
N SER A 221 26.55 20.35 -15.68
CA SER A 221 25.57 20.77 -16.72
C SER A 221 25.10 22.22 -16.65
N ILE A 222 25.53 23.01 -15.66
CA ILE A 222 25.07 24.39 -15.52
C ILE A 222 25.89 25.29 -16.45
N ASP A 223 25.28 25.63 -17.59
CA ASP A 223 25.76 26.68 -18.48
C ASP A 223 25.81 28.03 -17.73
N ASN A 224 26.67 28.97 -18.16
CA ASN A 224 27.14 30.14 -17.39
C ASN A 224 26.08 31.21 -16.98
N ASN A 225 24.79 30.87 -16.91
CA ASN A 225 23.76 31.77 -16.42
C ASN A 225 23.72 31.76 -14.88
N GLY A 226 24.29 32.79 -14.26
CA GLY A 226 24.35 32.92 -12.80
C GLY A 226 22.98 32.87 -12.10
N GLU A 227 21.89 33.22 -12.80
CA GLU A 227 20.52 33.11 -12.26
C GLU A 227 20.09 31.65 -12.05
N MET A 228 20.44 30.76 -12.99
CA MET A 228 20.10 29.34 -12.89
C MET A 228 20.88 28.67 -11.75
N THR A 229 22.16 29.04 -11.58
CA THR A 229 22.97 28.56 -10.45
C THR A 229 22.37 28.97 -9.11
N GLN A 230 21.87 30.21 -9.00
CA GLN A 230 21.23 30.67 -7.77
C GLN A 230 19.92 29.93 -7.51
N LEU A 231 19.09 29.74 -8.53
CA LEU A 231 17.84 28.99 -8.42
C LEU A 231 18.06 27.54 -7.95
N VAL A 232 19.00 26.83 -8.57
CA VAL A 232 19.37 25.47 -8.15
C VAL A 232 19.87 25.46 -6.71
N SER A 233 20.72 26.41 -6.33
CA SER A 233 21.23 26.51 -4.96
C SER A 233 20.14 26.77 -3.93
N ASP A 234 19.16 27.63 -4.26
CA ASP A 234 18.04 27.96 -3.38
C ASP A 234 17.11 26.75 -3.19
N ILE A 235 16.75 26.08 -4.28
CA ILE A 235 15.93 24.86 -4.23
C ILE A 235 16.66 23.74 -3.51
N GLN A 236 17.98 23.62 -3.69
CA GLN A 236 18.79 22.63 -2.98
C GLN A 236 18.72 22.82 -1.47
N ALA A 237 18.84 24.06 -0.99
CA ALA A 237 18.77 24.36 0.44
C ALA A 237 17.39 24.00 1.02
N ASP A 238 16.31 24.34 0.32
CA ASP A 238 14.95 24.07 0.78
C ASP A 238 14.59 22.59 0.70
N ALA A 239 15.00 21.90 -0.36
CA ALA A 239 14.74 20.47 -0.52
C ALA A 239 15.47 19.67 0.56
N GLN A 240 16.68 20.10 0.97
CA GLN A 240 17.39 19.48 2.09
C GLN A 240 16.68 19.68 3.44
N GLN A 241 16.03 20.82 3.63
CA GLN A 241 15.30 21.13 4.85
C GLN A 241 13.95 20.41 4.91
N THR A 242 13.24 20.32 3.79
CA THR A 242 11.87 19.81 3.70
C THR A 242 11.84 18.31 3.43
N VAL A 243 12.50 17.86 2.36
CA VAL A 243 12.46 16.48 1.88
C VAL A 243 13.52 15.60 2.55
N GLY A 244 14.67 16.18 2.92
CA GLY A 244 15.75 15.49 3.64
C GLY A 244 16.99 15.25 2.77
N ASP A 245 17.35 13.99 2.52
CA ASP A 245 18.51 13.66 1.65
C ASP A 245 18.14 13.87 0.18
N ALA A 246 18.03 15.14 -0.22
CA ALA A 246 17.65 15.57 -1.56
C ALA A 246 18.82 16.24 -2.30
N ALA A 247 18.87 16.06 -3.61
CA ALA A 247 19.81 16.69 -4.53
C ALA A 247 19.07 17.28 -5.73
N VAL A 248 19.44 18.47 -6.15
CA VAL A 248 18.78 19.21 -7.22
C VAL A 248 19.71 19.26 -8.41
N PHE A 249 19.21 18.84 -9.57
CA PHE A 249 20.00 18.81 -10.79
C PHE A 249 19.17 19.24 -12.00
N ILE A 250 19.86 19.67 -13.06
CA ILE A 250 19.24 20.03 -14.33
C ILE A 250 19.55 18.93 -15.33
N ALA A 251 18.50 18.42 -15.98
CA ALA A 251 18.60 17.46 -17.06
C ALA A 251 17.93 18.00 -18.33
N GLU A 252 18.45 17.61 -19.49
CA GLU A 252 17.83 17.91 -20.77
C GLU A 252 16.77 16.85 -21.10
N GLN A 253 15.53 17.29 -21.34
CA GLN A 253 14.39 16.45 -21.70
C GLN A 253 13.80 16.98 -23.01
N GLN A 254 13.93 16.20 -24.08
CA GLN A 254 13.40 16.53 -25.42
C GLN A 254 13.81 17.93 -25.95
N GLY A 255 15.01 18.40 -25.59
CA GLY A 255 15.52 19.71 -26.00
C GLY A 255 15.11 20.87 -25.08
N ASN A 256 14.41 20.59 -23.98
CA ASN A 256 14.10 21.57 -22.93
C ASN A 256 14.90 21.25 -21.66
N GLN A 257 15.30 22.28 -20.92
CA GLN A 257 15.89 22.11 -19.59
C GLN A 257 14.79 21.81 -18.57
N ALA A 258 14.97 20.70 -17.85
CA ALA A 258 14.10 20.26 -16.79
C ALA A 258 14.86 20.24 -15.46
N LEU A 259 14.26 20.82 -14.42
CA LEU A 259 14.81 20.80 -13.08
C LEU A 259 14.27 19.60 -12.32
N PHE A 260 15.16 18.79 -11.76
CA PHE A 260 14.81 17.63 -10.97
C PHE A 260 15.24 17.78 -9.53
N ILE A 261 14.36 17.38 -8.61
CA ILE A 261 14.75 17.00 -7.24
C ILE A 261 14.92 15.47 -7.24
N GLN A 262 16.16 15.02 -7.08
CA GLN A 262 16.47 13.65 -6.69
C GLN A 262 16.32 13.52 -5.18
N THR A 263 15.66 12.47 -4.73
CA THR A 263 15.65 12.10 -3.32
C THR A 263 15.70 10.59 -3.21
N CYS A 264 16.15 10.08 -2.08
CA CYS A 264 16.22 8.65 -1.87
C CYS A 264 15.30 8.23 -0.72
N ILE A 265 14.62 7.10 -0.92
CA ILE A 265 13.79 6.46 0.10
C ILE A 265 14.43 5.17 0.60
N CYS A 266 14.04 4.82 1.81
CA CYS A 266 14.47 3.63 2.51
C CYS A 266 13.38 2.56 2.47
N VAL A 267 13.64 1.42 1.82
CA VAL A 267 12.64 0.33 1.68
C VAL A 267 12.79 -0.73 2.80
N ARG A 268 13.79 -0.61 3.71
CA ARG A 268 14.06 -1.60 4.78
C ARG A 268 14.24 -0.98 6.16
N ARG A 269 14.05 -1.81 7.21
CA ARG A 269 14.22 -1.51 8.65
C ARG A 269 15.61 -0.99 9.04
N ASP A 270 16.56 -0.97 8.10
CA ASP A 270 17.96 -0.64 8.36
C ASP A 270 18.19 0.89 8.41
N CYS A 271 17.16 1.70 8.19
CA CYS A 271 17.26 3.15 8.24
C CYS A 271 17.14 3.64 9.68
N GLN A 272 18.31 3.91 10.26
CA GLN A 272 18.55 4.33 11.64
C GLN A 272 17.72 5.56 12.04
N GLY A 273 16.45 5.37 12.39
CA GLY A 273 15.57 6.41 12.91
C GLY A 273 15.11 7.45 11.88
N LYS A 274 15.29 7.22 10.58
CA LYS A 274 14.60 8.01 9.55
C LYS A 274 13.20 7.42 9.38
N SER A 275 12.16 8.19 9.64
CA SER A 275 10.79 7.77 9.39
C SER A 275 10.66 7.35 7.93
N SER A 276 10.01 6.21 7.70
CA SER A 276 9.54 5.82 6.38
C SER A 276 8.52 6.85 5.93
N ARG A 277 8.97 7.91 5.25
CA ARG A 277 8.04 8.86 4.62
C ARG A 277 7.38 8.14 3.46
N GLU A 278 6.08 8.31 3.34
CA GLU A 278 5.36 7.76 2.20
C GLU A 278 5.92 8.39 0.93
N LEU A 279 6.07 7.58 -0.12
CA LEU A 279 6.51 8.05 -1.45
C LEU A 279 5.69 9.26 -1.90
N PHE A 280 4.41 9.26 -1.54
CA PHE A 280 3.47 10.33 -1.84
C PHE A 280 3.87 11.69 -1.24
N ASP A 281 4.21 11.73 0.05
CA ASP A 281 4.59 12.97 0.75
C ASP A 281 5.87 13.53 0.16
N VAL A 282 6.85 12.65 -0.09
CA VAL A 282 8.14 13.01 -0.66
C VAL A 282 7.99 13.68 -2.03
N VAL A 283 7.15 13.10 -2.91
CA VAL A 283 6.91 13.65 -4.25
C VAL A 283 6.15 14.98 -4.16
N THR A 284 5.14 15.06 -3.30
CA THR A 284 4.32 16.26 -3.13
C THR A 284 5.15 17.42 -2.58
N GLU A 285 5.88 17.21 -1.49
CA GLU A 285 6.77 18.21 -0.90
C GLU A 285 7.83 18.68 -1.89
N SER A 286 8.44 17.76 -2.65
CA SER A 286 9.43 18.11 -3.67
C SER A 286 8.85 19.07 -4.73
N PHE A 287 7.65 18.79 -5.24
CA PHE A 287 7.01 19.69 -6.20
C PHE A 287 6.63 21.03 -5.58
N LEU A 288 6.14 21.06 -4.34
CA LEU A 288 5.84 22.30 -3.62
C LEU A 288 7.10 23.17 -3.45
N THR A 289 8.22 22.56 -3.08
CA THR A 289 9.51 23.25 -2.96
C THR A 289 9.96 23.87 -4.28
N ILE A 290 9.81 23.14 -5.40
CA ILE A 290 10.11 23.70 -6.73
C ILE A 290 9.18 24.88 -7.02
N ALA A 291 7.88 24.71 -6.77
CA ALA A 291 6.85 25.68 -7.09
C ALA A 291 7.09 27.03 -6.42
N GLU A 292 7.30 27.01 -5.09
CA GLU A 292 7.53 28.20 -4.27
C GLU A 292 8.73 29.00 -4.77
N ARG A 293 9.79 28.31 -5.19
CA ARG A 293 11.00 28.96 -5.68
C ARG A 293 10.89 29.44 -7.12
N VAL A 294 10.28 28.66 -8.01
CA VAL A 294 10.20 29.03 -9.42
C VAL A 294 9.35 30.29 -9.64
N GLU A 295 8.36 30.58 -8.79
CA GLU A 295 7.60 31.84 -8.84
C GLU A 295 8.47 33.09 -8.64
N SER A 296 9.58 32.97 -7.91
CA SER A 296 10.49 34.09 -7.64
C SER A 296 11.49 34.37 -8.79
N TYR A 297 11.52 33.52 -9.82
CA TYR A 297 12.43 33.61 -10.96
C TYR A 297 11.67 33.83 -12.29
N PRO A 298 12.34 34.37 -13.33
CA PRO A 298 11.74 34.51 -14.65
C PRO A 298 11.23 33.16 -15.19
N SER A 299 9.94 33.10 -15.56
CA SER A 299 9.24 31.88 -15.99
C SER A 299 9.78 31.19 -17.24
N ASN A 300 10.75 31.80 -17.92
CA ASN A 300 11.39 31.25 -19.12
C ASN A 300 12.66 30.46 -18.84
N LEU A 301 13.17 30.43 -17.60
CA LEU A 301 14.39 29.69 -17.27
C LEU A 301 14.15 28.18 -17.24
N ILE A 302 13.03 27.74 -16.67
CA ILE A 302 12.68 26.33 -16.53
C ILE A 302 11.24 26.16 -17.02
N THR A 303 11.03 25.26 -17.97
CA THR A 303 9.69 24.96 -18.50
C THR A 303 9.10 23.70 -17.88
N THR A 304 9.96 22.78 -17.43
CA THR A 304 9.60 21.47 -16.92
C THR A 304 10.29 21.24 -15.59
N ALA A 305 9.57 20.67 -14.63
CA ALA A 305 10.17 20.20 -13.39
C ALA A 305 9.80 18.74 -13.13
N GLY A 306 10.61 18.06 -12.33
CA GLY A 306 10.41 16.67 -12.01
C GLY A 306 10.94 16.27 -10.65
N VAL A 307 10.51 15.10 -10.22
CA VAL A 307 10.96 14.44 -9.00
C VAL A 307 11.43 13.05 -9.39
N ASP A 308 12.60 12.67 -8.89
CA ASP A 308 13.23 11.37 -9.12
C ASP A 308 13.52 10.73 -7.75
N VAL A 309 12.85 9.63 -7.47
CA VAL A 309 12.96 8.92 -6.19
C VAL A 309 13.71 7.61 -6.41
N THR A 310 14.82 7.45 -5.71
CA THR A 310 15.67 6.26 -5.78
C THR A 310 15.70 5.50 -4.45
N ILE A 311 16.18 4.26 -4.46
CA ILE A 311 16.50 3.54 -3.21
C ILE A 311 17.88 3.99 -2.73
N CYS A 312 18.01 4.51 -1.51
CA CYS A 312 19.28 5.07 -1.00
C CYS A 312 20.47 4.11 -1.09
N GLN A 313 20.23 2.79 -1.04
CA GLN A 313 21.27 1.75 -1.01
C GLN A 313 21.74 1.32 -2.40
N THR A 314 20.82 1.23 -3.36
CA THR A 314 21.11 0.69 -4.70
C THR A 314 21.15 1.77 -5.77
N SER A 315 20.65 2.96 -5.48
CA SER A 315 20.39 4.03 -6.44
C SER A 315 19.40 3.62 -7.55
N ASP A 316 18.66 2.52 -7.39
CA ASP A 316 17.63 2.11 -8.33
C ASP A 316 16.49 3.13 -8.31
N HIS A 317 16.03 3.53 -9.51
CA HIS A 317 14.88 4.41 -9.65
C HIS A 317 13.61 3.65 -9.26
N VAL A 318 12.91 4.16 -8.24
CA VAL A 318 11.62 3.63 -7.81
C VAL A 318 10.50 4.39 -8.49
N TYR A 319 10.68 5.70 -8.66
CA TYR A 319 9.64 6.58 -9.14
C TYR A 319 10.23 7.80 -9.83
N ARG A 320 9.69 8.16 -10.99
CA ARG A 320 10.03 9.42 -11.66
C ARG A 320 8.76 10.08 -12.19
N ALA A 321 8.55 11.33 -11.82
CA ALA A 321 7.47 12.17 -12.31
C ALA A 321 8.02 13.46 -12.91
N THR A 322 7.37 13.95 -13.96
CA THR A 322 7.64 15.26 -14.56
C THR A 322 6.33 15.96 -14.87
N THR A 323 6.35 17.29 -14.84
CA THR A 323 5.24 18.14 -15.26
C THR A 323 5.75 19.53 -15.67
N SER A 324 4.91 20.33 -16.33
CA SER A 324 5.28 21.71 -16.66
C SER A 324 5.25 22.60 -15.42
N VAL A 325 6.11 23.61 -15.38
CA VAL A 325 6.08 24.62 -14.31
C VAL A 325 4.73 25.33 -14.25
N GLU A 326 4.11 25.58 -15.41
CA GLU A 326 2.78 26.19 -15.49
C GLU A 326 1.72 25.34 -14.76
N ASN A 327 1.75 24.01 -14.93
CA ASN A 327 0.84 23.12 -14.23
C ASN A 327 1.08 23.11 -12.71
N ILE A 328 2.34 23.18 -12.28
CA ILE A 328 2.70 23.25 -10.86
C ILE A 328 2.13 24.53 -10.23
N ILE A 329 2.30 25.68 -10.88
CA ILE A 329 1.78 26.97 -10.40
C ILE A 329 0.25 26.96 -10.42
N ALA A 330 -0.37 26.46 -11.50
CA ALA A 330 -1.82 26.33 -11.58
C ALA A 330 -2.37 25.49 -10.42
N TYR A 331 -1.67 24.42 -10.07
CA TYR A 331 -2.03 23.56 -8.95
C TYR A 331 -1.95 24.28 -7.59
N LEU A 332 -0.83 24.94 -7.27
CA LEU A 332 -0.68 25.71 -6.02
C LEU A 332 -1.85 26.68 -5.78
N ASN A 333 -2.35 27.29 -6.86
CA ASN A 333 -3.44 28.25 -6.79
C ASN A 333 -4.83 27.62 -6.58
N THR A 334 -4.99 26.33 -6.90
CA THR A 334 -6.28 25.61 -6.77
C THR A 334 -6.42 24.82 -5.48
N ASN A 335 -5.30 24.46 -4.83
CA ASN A 335 -5.27 23.61 -3.65
C ASN A 335 -5.98 22.23 -3.84
N ASP A 336 -6.04 21.74 -5.09
CA ASP A 336 -6.70 20.48 -5.47
C ASP A 336 -5.65 19.38 -5.73
N LEU A 337 -5.31 18.65 -4.67
CA LEU A 337 -4.30 17.58 -4.66
C LEU A 337 -4.63 16.44 -5.64
N GLU A 338 -5.91 16.16 -5.89
CA GLU A 338 -6.32 15.09 -6.80
C GLU A 338 -6.07 15.47 -8.27
N ALA A 339 -6.41 16.70 -8.64
CA ALA A 339 -6.15 17.22 -9.98
C ALA A 339 -4.65 17.24 -10.31
N PHE A 340 -3.80 17.51 -9.32
CA PHE A 340 -2.34 17.53 -9.50
C PHE A 340 -1.78 16.16 -9.88
N ARG A 341 -2.21 15.12 -9.15
CA ARG A 341 -1.79 13.73 -9.34
C ARG A 341 -2.07 13.23 -10.76
N ALA A 342 -3.17 13.67 -11.36
CA ALA A 342 -3.56 13.28 -12.71
C ALA A 342 -2.65 13.84 -13.83
N THR A 343 -1.79 14.80 -13.52
CA THR A 343 -0.92 15.46 -14.52
C THR A 343 0.47 14.86 -14.63
N TRP A 344 0.84 13.93 -13.74
CA TRP A 344 2.17 13.37 -13.71
C TRP A 344 2.29 12.21 -14.70
N THR A 345 3.30 12.28 -15.56
CA THR A 345 3.71 11.11 -16.34
C THR A 345 4.70 10.28 -15.54
N VAL A 346 4.28 9.09 -15.11
CA VAL A 346 5.18 8.08 -14.56
C VAL A 346 6.00 7.52 -15.72
N VAL A 347 7.31 7.72 -15.65
CA VAL A 347 8.25 7.08 -16.58
C VAL A 347 8.67 5.77 -15.93
N GLU A 348 8.16 4.65 -16.42
CA GLU A 348 8.68 3.33 -16.02
C GLU A 348 10.16 3.25 -16.43
N GLY A 349 11.03 3.12 -15.42
CA GLY A 349 12.49 3.08 -15.55
C GLY A 349 13.03 1.69 -15.86
#